data_AF-A0A7S1ENY4-F1
#
_entry.id   AF-A0A7S1ENY4-F1
#
_cell.length_a   1.000
_cell.length_b   1.000
_cell.length_c   1.000
_cell.angle_alpha   90.00
_cell.angle_beta   90.00
_cell.angle_gamma   90.00
#
_symmetry.space_group_name_H-M   'P 1'
#
loop_
_entity.id
_entity.type
_entity.pdbx_description
1 polymer ?
#
loop_
_entity_poly.entity_id
_entity_poly.type
_entity_poly.pdbx_seq_one_letter_code
_entity_poly.pdbx_strand_id
1 'polypeptide(L)'
;QKALGVNKPWAMCDNQVHSDMMGDWMNDYEPMIPPMLESGIRVMIYAGESDFICNWLGNLRWVRAMDWSGKDGFNAAHTYPFVTDTAGSSDVVAGEVREYENLSFVKVSQAGHMVPMDQPRNSLIMIQRFIKGVPIARGMDDSKDASVKIASDASVQKAPRR
;
A
#
# COMPACT_ATOMS: atom_id res chain seq x y z
N GLN A 1 24.42 6.14 -20.66
CA GLN A 1 23.63 5.84 -21.88
C GLN A 1 24.24 4.74 -22.74
N LYS A 2 25.51 4.83 -23.17
CA LYS A 2 26.19 3.77 -23.95
C LYS A 2 26.14 2.37 -23.32
N ALA A 3 26.40 2.25 -22.01
CA ALA A 3 26.31 0.98 -21.29
C ALA A 3 24.87 0.42 -21.20
N LEU A 4 23.87 1.28 -21.29
CA LEU A 4 22.44 0.91 -21.27
C LEU A 4 21.88 0.68 -22.69
N GLY A 5 22.68 0.87 -23.75
CA GLY A 5 22.23 0.75 -25.13
C GLY A 5 21.25 1.84 -25.60
N VAL A 6 21.18 2.97 -24.88
CA VAL A 6 20.22 4.05 -25.16
C VAL A 6 20.91 5.21 -25.90
N ASN A 7 20.23 5.78 -26.89
CA ASN A 7 20.73 6.87 -27.75
C ASN A 7 19.85 8.16 -27.71
N LYS A 8 18.95 8.28 -26.73
CA LYS A 8 18.11 9.47 -26.52
C LYS A 8 18.52 10.21 -25.24
N PRO A 9 18.46 11.55 -25.19
CA PRO A 9 18.68 12.30 -23.95
C PRO A 9 17.63 11.89 -22.90
N TRP A 10 18.07 11.78 -21.65
CA TRP A 10 17.19 11.43 -20.55
C TRP A 10 16.57 12.70 -19.95
N ALA A 11 15.28 12.62 -19.63
CA ALA A 11 14.55 13.60 -18.83
C ALA A 11 13.70 12.85 -17.82
N MET A 12 13.45 13.47 -16.66
CA MET A 12 12.65 12.87 -15.59
C MET A 12 11.16 12.76 -15.98
N CYS A 13 10.63 13.80 -16.62
CA CYS A 13 9.24 13.88 -17.09
C CYS A 13 9.20 14.48 -18.50
N ASP A 14 8.17 14.12 -19.27
CA ASP A 14 7.89 14.68 -20.59
C ASP A 14 6.62 15.56 -20.52
N ASN A 15 6.76 16.85 -20.79
CA ASN A 15 5.67 17.81 -20.68
C ASN A 15 4.59 17.63 -21.77
N GLN A 16 4.97 17.11 -22.94
CA GLN A 16 4.00 16.84 -24.02
C GLN A 16 3.08 15.70 -23.60
N VAL A 17 3.66 14.60 -23.09
CA VAL A 17 2.88 13.47 -22.57
C VAL A 17 1.98 13.93 -21.42
N HIS A 18 2.48 14.76 -20.50
CA HIS A 18 1.66 15.33 -19.44
C HIS A 18 0.46 16.11 -19.99
N SER A 19 0.68 17.00 -20.96
CA SER A 19 -0.38 17.80 -21.59
C SER A 19 -1.41 16.92 -22.32
N ASP A 20 -0.96 15.91 -23.05
CA ASP A 20 -1.84 15.05 -23.85
C ASP A 20 -2.75 14.19 -22.96
N MET A 21 -2.29 13.85 -21.76
CA MET A 21 -3.04 13.04 -20.78
C MET A 21 -3.86 13.88 -19.78
N MET A 22 -3.92 15.20 -19.93
CA MET A 22 -4.66 16.07 -18.99
C MET A 22 -6.15 15.74 -18.92
N GLY A 23 -6.73 15.19 -19.99
CA GLY A 23 -8.12 14.74 -20.01
C GLY A 23 -8.42 13.59 -19.03
N ASP A 24 -7.41 12.81 -18.65
CA ASP A 24 -7.55 11.67 -17.75
C ASP A 24 -7.46 12.05 -16.27
N TRP A 25 -6.96 13.26 -15.96
CA TRP A 25 -6.62 13.67 -14.60
C TRP A 25 -7.80 13.59 -13.62
N MET A 26 -9.01 13.91 -14.09
CA MET A 26 -10.21 13.97 -13.26
C MET A 26 -11.11 12.74 -13.40
N ASN A 27 -10.67 11.71 -14.13
CA ASN A 27 -11.41 10.46 -14.21
C ASN A 27 -11.26 9.68 -12.90
N ASP A 28 -12.35 9.06 -12.47
CA ASP A 28 -12.35 8.22 -11.29
C ASP A 28 -11.92 6.79 -11.65
N TYR A 29 -10.76 6.38 -11.13
CA TYR A 29 -10.20 5.04 -11.33
C TYR A 29 -10.29 4.16 -10.07
N GLU A 30 -10.75 4.71 -8.95
CA GLU A 30 -10.99 3.94 -7.73
C GLU A 30 -11.91 2.72 -7.96
N PRO A 31 -12.97 2.80 -8.80
CA PRO A 31 -13.84 1.65 -9.08
C PRO A 31 -13.14 0.45 -9.72
N MET A 32 -11.89 0.57 -10.16
CA MET A 32 -11.10 -0.55 -10.67
C MET A 32 -10.50 -1.43 -9.55
N ILE A 33 -10.44 -0.94 -8.31
CA ILE A 33 -9.84 -1.65 -7.18
C ILE A 33 -10.76 -2.72 -6.59
N PRO A 34 -12.07 -2.47 -6.33
CA PRO A 34 -12.95 -3.48 -5.76
C PRO A 34 -12.96 -4.81 -6.51
N PRO A 35 -13.07 -4.87 -7.86
CA PRO A 35 -13.00 -6.14 -8.59
C PRO A 35 -11.70 -6.93 -8.35
N MET A 36 -10.57 -6.24 -8.10
CA MET A 36 -9.30 -6.89 -7.75
C MET A 36 -9.38 -7.53 -6.36
N LEU A 37 -9.91 -6.79 -5.37
CA LEU A 37 -10.11 -7.30 -4.01
C LEU A 37 -11.05 -8.52 -3.99
N GLU A 38 -12.18 -8.47 -4.71
CA GLU A 38 -13.13 -9.58 -4.82
C GLU A 38 -12.53 -10.81 -5.52
N SER A 39 -11.53 -10.62 -6.37
CA SER A 39 -10.79 -11.71 -7.02
C SER A 39 -9.68 -12.31 -6.15
N GLY A 40 -9.50 -11.82 -4.91
CA GLY A 40 -8.45 -12.28 -4.00
C GLY A 40 -7.08 -11.64 -4.23
N ILE A 41 -6.99 -10.58 -5.04
CA ILE A 41 -5.73 -9.85 -5.25
C ILE A 41 -5.49 -8.96 -4.04
N ARG A 42 -4.31 -9.10 -3.44
CA ARG A 42 -3.87 -8.26 -2.32
C ARG A 42 -3.49 -6.88 -2.83
N VAL A 43 -4.04 -5.83 -2.21
CA VAL A 43 -3.82 -4.43 -2.54
C VAL A 43 -3.25 -3.73 -1.31
N MET A 44 -2.13 -3.03 -1.50
CA MET A 44 -1.55 -2.16 -0.48
C MET A 44 -1.48 -0.74 -1.01
N ILE A 45 -2.16 0.16 -0.31
CA ILE A 45 -2.06 1.61 -0.53
C ILE A 45 -1.13 2.14 0.55
N TYR A 46 -0.09 2.89 0.16
CA TYR A 46 0.83 3.51 1.12
C TYR A 46 1.07 4.97 0.77
N ALA A 47 1.24 5.80 1.79
CA ALA A 47 1.47 7.23 1.64
C ALA A 47 2.48 7.74 2.68
N GLY A 48 3.34 8.67 2.26
CA GLY A 48 4.21 9.40 3.16
C GLY A 48 3.43 10.41 3.99
N GLU A 49 3.73 10.49 5.28
CA GLU A 49 3.06 11.40 6.23
C GLU A 49 3.22 12.89 5.86
N SER A 50 4.33 13.26 5.22
CA SER A 50 4.70 14.64 4.88
C SER A 50 4.41 15.01 3.43
N ASP A 51 3.74 14.15 2.63
CA ASP A 51 3.33 14.51 1.27
C ASP A 51 2.09 15.41 1.28
N PHE A 52 2.15 16.50 0.51
CA PHE A 52 1.02 17.39 0.29
C PHE A 52 0.18 16.99 -0.92
N ILE A 53 0.82 16.61 -2.03
CA ILE A 53 0.15 16.40 -3.33
C ILE A 53 -0.75 15.16 -3.26
N CYS A 54 -0.20 14.03 -2.81
CA CYS A 54 -0.91 12.76 -2.62
C CYS A 54 -1.00 12.40 -1.13
N ASN A 55 -1.51 13.35 -0.33
CA ASN A 55 -1.47 13.25 1.13
C ASN A 55 -2.18 11.99 1.69
N TRP A 56 -1.68 11.50 2.83
CA TRP A 56 -2.20 10.29 3.46
C TRP A 56 -3.64 10.43 3.96
N LEU A 57 -4.10 11.64 4.33
CA LEU A 57 -5.46 11.90 4.79
C LEU A 57 -6.49 11.66 3.67
N GLY A 58 -6.22 12.21 2.49
CA GLY A 58 -7.03 12.03 1.28
C GLY A 58 -7.03 10.57 0.86
N ASN A 59 -5.86 9.94 0.88
CA ASN A 59 -5.75 8.51 0.57
C ASN A 59 -6.56 7.63 1.52
N LEU A 60 -6.44 7.85 2.84
CA LEU A 60 -7.22 7.10 3.82
C LEU A 60 -8.73 7.33 3.65
N ARG A 61 -9.15 8.55 3.31
CA ARG A 61 -10.58 8.87 3.14
C ARG A 61 -11.20 8.10 1.97
N TRP A 62 -10.56 8.10 0.80
CA TRP A 62 -11.12 7.36 -0.34
C TRP A 62 -11.08 5.85 -0.08
N VAL A 63 -10.00 5.32 0.53
CA VAL A 63 -9.91 3.88 0.88
C VAL A 63 -11.03 3.46 1.85
N ARG A 64 -11.42 4.33 2.78
CA ARG A 64 -12.55 4.06 3.70
C ARG A 64 -13.92 4.19 3.06
N ALA A 65 -14.03 5.00 2.01
CA ALA A 65 -15.28 5.23 1.27
C ALA A 65 -15.50 4.18 0.18
N MET A 66 -14.42 3.61 -0.37
CA MET A 66 -14.41 2.58 -1.40
C MET A 66 -15.41 1.47 -1.11
N ASP A 67 -16.19 1.10 -2.13
CA ASP A 67 -17.26 0.14 -2.00
C ASP A 67 -16.79 -1.27 -2.41
N TRP A 68 -16.68 -2.15 -1.43
CA TRP A 68 -16.24 -3.54 -1.59
C TRP A 68 -16.74 -4.39 -0.42
N SER A 69 -16.72 -5.72 -0.56
CA SER A 69 -17.32 -6.64 0.42
C SER A 69 -16.74 -6.52 1.84
N GLY A 70 -15.46 -6.15 1.98
CA GLY A 70 -14.78 -5.96 3.28
C GLY A 70 -14.77 -4.53 3.82
N LYS A 71 -15.50 -3.58 3.22
CA LYS A 71 -15.50 -2.15 3.62
C LYS A 71 -15.75 -1.93 5.10
N ASP A 72 -16.81 -2.53 5.64
CA ASP A 72 -17.18 -2.34 7.05
C ASP A 72 -16.14 -2.95 7.99
N GLY A 73 -15.58 -4.10 7.60
CA GLY A 73 -14.49 -4.74 8.32
C GLY A 73 -13.22 -3.89 8.36
N PHE A 74 -12.82 -3.32 7.22
CA PHE A 74 -11.70 -2.38 7.14
C PHE A 74 -11.97 -1.11 7.97
N ASN A 75 -13.19 -0.58 7.93
CA ASN A 75 -13.55 0.61 8.71
C ASN A 75 -13.58 0.37 10.22
N ALA A 76 -13.91 -0.86 10.65
CA ALA A 76 -13.87 -1.29 12.05
C ALA A 76 -12.47 -1.73 12.51
N ALA A 77 -11.56 -2.06 11.58
CA ALA A 77 -10.22 -2.53 11.90
C ALA A 77 -9.41 -1.48 12.69
N HIS A 78 -8.68 -1.95 13.70
CA HIS A 78 -7.79 -1.11 14.47
C HIS A 78 -6.59 -0.66 13.62
N THR A 79 -6.06 0.52 13.94
CA THR A 79 -4.82 1.00 13.34
C THR A 79 -3.67 0.62 14.26
N TYR A 80 -2.74 -0.17 13.75
CA TYR A 80 -1.58 -0.67 14.49
C TYR A 80 -0.33 0.14 14.15
N PRO A 81 0.65 0.24 15.07
CA PRO A 81 1.95 0.79 14.74
C PRO A 81 2.66 -0.12 13.71
N PHE A 82 3.21 0.48 12.66
CA PHE A 82 4.11 -0.20 11.73
C PHE A 82 5.51 -0.24 12.34
N VAL A 83 5.91 -1.40 12.86
CA VAL A 83 7.19 -1.59 13.57
C VAL A 83 8.19 -2.29 12.66
N THR A 84 9.33 -1.67 12.41
CA THR A 84 10.37 -2.20 11.50
C THR A 84 11.58 -2.78 12.22
N ASP A 85 11.73 -2.49 13.50
CA ASP A 85 12.83 -2.96 14.31
C ASP A 85 12.48 -2.93 15.80
N THR A 86 13.27 -3.63 16.60
CA THR A 86 13.33 -3.50 18.05
C THR A 86 14.73 -3.04 18.40
N ALA A 87 14.92 -1.74 18.59
CA ALA A 87 16.20 -1.20 19.04
C ALA A 87 16.38 -1.54 20.53
N GLY A 88 16.94 -2.72 20.80
CA GLY A 88 17.00 -3.27 22.16
C GLY A 88 15.63 -3.72 22.67
N SER A 89 15.10 -3.05 23.70
CA SER A 89 13.79 -3.34 24.31
C SER A 89 12.66 -2.42 23.85
N SER A 90 12.90 -1.49 22.92
CA SER A 90 11.90 -0.56 22.39
C SER A 90 11.64 -0.74 20.90
N ASP A 91 10.35 -0.75 20.53
CA ASP A 91 9.90 -0.81 19.15
C ASP A 91 10.29 0.47 18.38
N VAL A 92 10.82 0.31 17.17
CA VAL A 92 11.03 1.39 16.20
C VAL A 92 9.78 1.48 15.33
N VAL A 93 8.94 2.48 15.62
CA VAL A 93 7.70 2.75 14.88
C VAL A 93 8.02 3.58 13.65
N ALA A 94 7.84 2.99 12.48
CA ALA A 94 8.05 3.59 11.16
C ALA A 94 6.78 4.18 10.54
N GLY A 95 5.65 4.10 11.24
CA GLY A 95 4.37 4.61 10.79
C GLY A 95 3.18 3.90 11.42
N GLU A 96 2.07 3.90 10.69
CA GLU A 96 0.81 3.28 11.08
C GLU A 96 0.29 2.40 9.95
N VAL A 97 -0.40 1.34 10.30
CA VAL A 97 -1.03 0.45 9.34
C VAL A 97 -2.42 0.03 9.78
N ARG A 98 -3.32 -0.09 8.81
CA ARG A 98 -4.64 -0.70 8.96
C ARG A 98 -4.79 -1.77 7.90
N GLU A 99 -5.16 -2.98 8.31
CA GLU A 99 -5.31 -4.12 7.41
C GLU A 99 -6.63 -4.82 7.65
N TYR A 100 -7.28 -5.26 6.58
CA TYR A 100 -8.43 -6.15 6.64
C TYR A 100 -8.44 -7.01 5.38
N GLU A 101 -8.35 -8.33 5.56
CA GLU A 101 -8.28 -9.30 4.48
C GLU A 101 -7.21 -8.97 3.43
N ASN A 102 -7.63 -8.59 2.22
CA ASN A 102 -6.75 -8.32 1.07
C ASN A 102 -6.36 -6.85 0.93
N LEU A 103 -6.82 -5.97 1.82
CA LEU A 103 -6.55 -4.54 1.75
C LEU A 103 -5.71 -4.05 2.94
N SER A 104 -4.57 -3.43 2.63
CA SER A 104 -3.70 -2.77 3.61
C SER A 104 -3.55 -1.29 3.27
N PHE A 105 -3.66 -0.42 4.28
CA PHE A 105 -3.30 1.00 4.19
C PHE A 105 -2.15 1.32 5.13
N VAL A 106 -1.06 1.88 4.60
CA VAL A 106 0.15 2.21 5.37
C VAL A 106 0.44 3.70 5.30
N LYS A 107 0.47 4.37 6.46
CA LYS A 107 1.02 5.72 6.59
C LYS A 107 2.47 5.61 7.06
N VAL A 108 3.43 6.06 6.25
CA VAL A 108 4.86 5.99 6.59
C VAL A 108 5.31 7.31 7.19
N SER A 109 5.78 7.27 8.43
CA SER A 109 6.21 8.46 9.16
C SER A 109 7.52 9.02 8.60
N GLN A 110 7.67 10.35 8.70
CA GLN A 110 8.87 11.06 8.24
C GLN A 110 9.24 10.76 6.77
N ALA A 111 8.23 10.60 5.92
CA ALA A 111 8.38 10.39 4.48
C ALA A 111 7.46 11.33 3.70
N GLY A 112 7.94 11.87 2.58
CA GLY A 112 7.17 12.67 1.63
C GLY A 112 6.65 11.83 0.47
N HIS A 113 6.52 12.45 -0.71
CA HIS A 113 5.95 11.84 -1.91
C HIS A 113 6.70 10.57 -2.35
N MET A 114 8.03 10.60 -2.26
CA MET A 114 8.90 9.49 -2.64
C MET A 114 9.31 8.68 -1.41
N VAL A 115 8.38 7.93 -0.82
CA VAL A 115 8.61 7.17 0.43
C VAL A 115 9.91 6.35 0.44
N PRO A 116 10.29 5.62 -0.63
CA PRO A 116 11.56 4.88 -0.63
C PRO A 116 12.82 5.76 -0.67
N MET A 117 12.71 7.02 -1.10
CA MET A 117 13.80 7.99 -1.08
C MET A 117 14.03 8.51 0.35
N ASP A 118 12.95 8.83 1.07
CA ASP A 118 13.03 9.39 2.42
C ASP A 118 13.23 8.31 3.50
N GLN A 119 12.61 7.15 3.33
CA GLN A 119 12.61 6.03 4.28
C GLN A 119 12.97 4.70 3.58
N PRO A 120 14.19 4.54 3.02
CA PRO A 120 14.59 3.38 2.22
C PRO A 120 14.53 2.06 3.00
N ARG A 121 14.95 2.06 4.27
CA ARG A 121 14.92 0.86 5.11
C ARG A 121 13.48 0.41 5.40
N ASN A 122 12.63 1.35 5.82
CA ASN A 122 11.26 1.05 6.22
C ASN A 122 10.40 0.65 5.01
N SER A 123 10.60 1.31 3.86
CA SER A 123 9.94 0.94 2.60
C SER A 123 10.34 -0.45 2.11
N LEU A 124 11.61 -0.84 2.23
CA LEU A 124 12.05 -2.19 1.90
C LEU A 124 11.35 -3.24 2.77
N ILE A 125 11.28 -3.01 4.08
CA ILE A 125 10.62 -3.93 5.02
C ILE A 125 9.12 -4.02 4.70
N MET A 126 8.46 -2.89 4.46
CA MET A 126 7.04 -2.84 4.06
C MET A 126 6.80 -3.67 2.79
N ILE A 127 7.57 -3.45 1.72
CA ILE A 127 7.44 -4.17 0.46
C ILE A 127 7.72 -5.66 0.64
N GLN A 128 8.76 -6.03 1.39
CA GLN A 128 9.07 -7.44 1.67
C GLN A 128 7.93 -8.14 2.41
N ARG A 129 7.35 -7.48 3.42
CA ARG A 129 6.22 -8.05 4.19
C ARG A 129 4.99 -8.22 3.29
N PHE A 130 4.69 -7.21 2.48
CA PHE A 130 3.62 -7.28 1.49
C PHE A 130 3.83 -8.45 0.52
N ILE A 131 5.00 -8.56 -0.11
CA ILE A 131 5.28 -9.64 -1.07
C ILE A 131 5.16 -11.02 -0.42
N LYS A 132 5.68 -11.18 0.81
CA LYS A 132 5.65 -12.45 1.55
C LYS A 132 4.28 -12.84 2.10
N GLY A 133 3.30 -11.94 2.10
CA GLY A 133 1.97 -12.24 2.65
C GLY A 133 1.93 -12.29 4.17
N VAL A 134 2.76 -11.49 4.82
CA VAL A 134 2.81 -11.40 6.30
C VAL A 134 2.28 -10.06 6.78
N PRO A 135 1.77 -9.96 8.02
CA PRO A 135 1.29 -8.71 8.59
C PRO A 135 2.29 -7.57 8.41
N ILE A 136 1.84 -6.43 7.89
CA ILE A 136 2.71 -5.28 7.69
C ILE A 136 3.12 -4.70 9.05
N ALA A 137 2.25 -4.75 10.06
CA ALA A 137 2.50 -4.18 11.38
C ALA A 137 3.79 -4.69 12.03
N ARG A 138 3.98 -6.02 12.11
CA ARG A 138 5.14 -6.65 12.77
C ARG A 138 5.77 -7.84 12.01
N GLY A 139 5.15 -8.32 10.92
CA GLY A 139 5.52 -9.59 10.27
C GLY A 139 4.99 -10.81 11.03
N MET A 140 5.65 -11.97 10.89
CA MET A 140 5.32 -13.23 11.58
C MET A 140 5.87 -13.28 13.02
N ASP A 141 5.76 -12.19 13.78
CA ASP A 141 6.07 -12.27 15.22
C ASP A 141 4.86 -12.89 15.95
N ASP A 142 4.89 -14.22 16.06
CA ASP A 142 3.85 -15.08 16.65
C ASP A 142 3.55 -14.78 18.13
N SER A 143 4.31 -13.89 18.77
CA SER A 143 4.23 -13.67 20.22
C SER A 143 3.09 -12.74 20.66
N LYS A 144 2.45 -11.97 19.76
CA LYS A 144 1.46 -10.94 20.18
C LYS A 144 0.23 -10.70 19.31
N ASP A 145 0.10 -11.29 18.11
CA ASP A 145 -0.90 -10.80 17.15
C ASP A 145 -1.79 -11.88 16.53
N ALA A 146 -2.63 -12.50 17.36
CA ALA A 146 -3.69 -13.41 16.92
C ALA A 146 -4.87 -12.69 16.21
N SER A 147 -4.79 -11.37 16.00
CA SER A 147 -5.91 -10.55 15.53
C SER A 147 -5.83 -10.10 14.06
N VAL A 148 -4.65 -10.15 13.44
CA VAL A 148 -4.47 -9.78 12.03
C VAL A 148 -4.68 -11.01 11.14
N LYS A 149 -5.94 -11.29 10.80
CA LYS A 149 -6.29 -12.30 9.80
C LYS A 149 -6.00 -11.74 8.41
N ILE A 150 -4.81 -12.02 7.88
CA ILE A 150 -4.58 -11.94 6.43
C ILE A 150 -5.20 -13.18 5.81
N ALA A 151 -5.92 -13.01 4.69
CA ALA A 151 -6.37 -14.14 3.90
C ALA A 151 -5.13 -14.94 3.45
N SER A 152 -4.88 -16.06 4.13
CA SER A 152 -3.90 -17.04 3.66
C SER A 152 -4.46 -17.72 2.42
N ASP A 153 -3.55 -18.05 1.50
CA ASP A 153 -3.80 -18.55 0.14
C ASP A 153 -4.91 -19.63 0.11
N ALA A 154 -6.15 -19.18 -0.05
CA ALA A 154 -7.29 -20.05 -0.25
C ALA A 154 -7.27 -20.42 -1.73
N SER A 155 -6.78 -21.63 -1.99
CA SER A 155 -6.91 -22.35 -3.26
C SER A 155 -8.17 -21.92 -4.01
N VAL A 156 -7.97 -21.36 -5.20
CA VAL A 156 -9.00 -20.96 -6.17
C VAL A 156 -10.05 -22.08 -6.29
N GLN A 157 -11.13 -21.99 -5.51
CA GLN A 157 -12.33 -22.75 -5.77
C GLN A 157 -13.10 -22.00 -6.84
N LYS A 158 -12.99 -22.52 -8.08
CA LYS A 158 -13.81 -22.10 -9.23
C LYS A 158 -15.28 -22.05 -8.82
N ALA A 159 -15.85 -20.85 -8.75
CA ALA A 159 -17.30 -20.69 -8.78
C ALA A 159 -17.82 -21.15 -10.16
N PRO A 160 -18.96 -21.86 -10.22
CA PRO A 160 -19.53 -22.32 -11.48
C PRO A 160 -20.06 -21.12 -12.26
N ARG A 161 -19.65 -21.02 -13.52
CA ARG A 161 -20.21 -20.06 -14.48
C ARG A 161 -21.72 -20.26 -14.58
N ARG A 162 -22.48 -19.17 -14.46
CA ARG A 162 -23.82 -19.06 -15.04
C ARG A 162 -23.73 -18.30 -16.35
#